data_AF-V5FRU1-F1
#
_entry.id   AF-V5FRU1-F1
#
_cell.length_a   1.000
_cell.length_b   1.000
_cell.length_c   1.000
_cell.angle_alpha   90.00
_cell.angle_beta   90.00
_cell.angle_gamma   90.00
#
_symmetry.space_group_name_H-M   'P 1'
#
loop_
_entity.id
_entity.type
_entity.pdbx_description
1 polymer ?
#
loop_
_entity_poly.entity_id
_entity_poly.type
_entity_poly.pdbx_seq_one_letter_code
_entity_poly.pdbx_strand_id
1 'polypeptide(L)'
;AALKLGQLMSIQDESLVNPELARALERVRKSADFMPNWQVEEVMLGELGTSWRNNFAEFEDRPFAAASIGQVHRAILTDDREVAIKIQYPGVAKGIESDINNLGGIMKMWNIFPKGMFLENLMAVAKRELAWEVDYIREAQCTKKFKEVLAGYKDYYAPEVIDELSTKQVFTT
;
A
#
# COMPACT_ATOMS: atom_id res chain seq x y z
N ALA A 1 -4.38 8.16 1.69
CA ALA A 1 -5.57 8.14 2.58
C ALA A 1 -6.93 8.02 1.84
N ALA A 2 -7.23 8.89 0.87
CA ALA A 2 -8.53 8.86 0.16
C ALA A 2 -8.83 7.51 -0.54
N LEU A 3 -7.82 6.87 -1.13
CA LEU A 3 -7.97 5.55 -1.77
C LEU A 3 -8.43 4.48 -0.77
N LYS A 4 -7.85 4.45 0.43
CA LYS A 4 -8.19 3.46 1.46
C LYS A 4 -9.57 3.69 2.07
N LEU A 5 -9.94 4.96 2.28
CA LEU A 5 -11.31 5.31 2.67
C LEU A 5 -12.32 4.89 1.59
N GLY A 6 -11.98 5.10 0.31
CA GLY A 6 -12.78 4.62 -0.81
C GLY A 6 -12.96 3.10 -0.79
N GLN A 7 -11.90 2.33 -0.55
CA GLN A 7 -11.97 0.87 -0.39
C GLN A 7 -12.85 0.45 0.79
N LEU A 8 -12.68 1.08 1.97
CA LEU A 8 -13.49 0.78 3.16
C LEU A 8 -14.97 1.08 2.95
N MET A 9 -15.29 2.17 2.24
CA MET A 9 -16.67 2.53 1.91
C MET A 9 -17.25 1.62 0.82
N SER A 10 -16.44 1.21 -0.15
CA SER A 10 -16.87 0.31 -1.24
C SER A 10 -17.22 -1.10 -0.76
N ILE A 11 -16.67 -1.54 0.37
CA ILE A 11 -17.00 -2.84 0.99
C ILE A 11 -18.39 -2.82 1.65
N GLN A 12 -18.89 -1.64 2.04
CA GLN A 12 -20.12 -1.55 2.83
C GLN A 12 -21.42 -1.56 2.03
N ASP A 13 -21.45 -1.09 0.78
CA ASP A 13 -22.52 -1.36 -0.21
C ASP A 13 -22.21 -0.63 -1.53
N GLU A 14 -22.25 -1.29 -2.68
CA GLU A 14 -22.13 -0.60 -3.98
C GLU A 14 -23.28 0.39 -4.22
N SER A 15 -24.44 0.18 -3.58
CA SER A 15 -25.58 1.09 -3.68
C SER A 15 -25.47 2.38 -2.86
N LEU A 16 -24.50 2.48 -1.94
CA LEU A 16 -24.33 3.67 -1.08
C LEU A 16 -23.35 4.70 -1.66
N VAL A 17 -22.49 4.30 -2.60
CA VAL A 17 -21.50 5.20 -3.20
C VAL A 17 -22.11 5.87 -4.43
N ASN A 18 -22.36 7.18 -4.34
CA ASN A 18 -22.83 7.97 -5.48
C ASN A 18 -21.90 7.75 -6.71
N PRO A 19 -22.44 7.50 -7.92
CA PRO A 19 -21.64 7.30 -9.13
C PRO A 19 -20.60 8.41 -9.40
N GLU A 20 -20.90 9.65 -9.03
CA GLU A 20 -19.98 10.79 -9.09
C GLU A 20 -18.77 10.59 -8.17
N LEU A 21 -19.00 10.14 -6.94
CA LEU A 21 -17.96 9.85 -5.95
C LEU A 21 -17.11 8.64 -6.38
N ALA A 22 -17.73 7.60 -6.94
CA ALA A 22 -17.02 6.45 -7.49
C ALA A 22 -16.06 6.85 -8.62
N ARG A 23 -16.51 7.71 -9.56
CA ARG A 23 -15.64 8.24 -10.62
C ARG A 23 -14.50 9.10 -10.08
N ALA A 24 -14.76 9.92 -9.05
CA ALA A 24 -13.73 10.72 -8.41
C ALA A 24 -12.68 9.84 -7.72
N LEU A 25 -13.10 8.80 -7.01
CA LEU A 25 -12.20 7.81 -6.37
C LEU A 25 -11.40 7.02 -7.40
N GLU A 26 -12.01 6.60 -8.52
CA GLU A 26 -11.31 5.98 -9.66
C GLU A 26 -10.27 6.91 -10.27
N ARG A 27 -10.58 8.20 -10.44
CA ARG A 27 -9.59 9.18 -10.92
C ARG A 27 -8.44 9.30 -9.93
N VAL A 28 -8.70 9.43 -8.64
CA VAL A 28 -7.65 9.45 -7.60
C VAL A 28 -6.80 8.17 -7.64
N ARG A 29 -7.39 7.00 -7.89
CA ARG A 29 -6.64 5.74 -8.07
C ARG A 29 -5.75 5.76 -9.30
N LYS A 30 -6.25 6.28 -10.42
CA LYS A 30 -5.51 6.36 -11.69
C LYS A 30 -4.46 7.48 -11.71
N SER A 31 -4.60 8.46 -10.83
CA SER A 31 -3.68 9.59 -10.66
C SER A 31 -2.59 9.34 -9.63
N ALA A 32 -2.45 8.10 -9.12
CA ALA A 32 -1.26 7.72 -8.36
C ALA A 32 -0.08 7.62 -9.33
N ASP A 33 0.56 8.76 -9.60
CA ASP A 33 1.78 8.81 -10.38
C ASP A 33 2.88 8.06 -9.64
N PHE A 34 3.67 7.30 -10.40
CA PHE A 34 4.85 6.64 -9.86
C PHE A 34 5.82 7.68 -9.30
N MET A 35 6.40 7.37 -8.14
CA MET A 35 7.44 8.21 -7.60
C MET A 35 8.66 8.19 -8.52
N PRO A 36 9.33 9.35 -8.72
CA PRO A 36 10.55 9.43 -9.51
C PRO A 36 11.68 8.59 -8.88
N ASN A 37 12.61 8.13 -9.71
CA ASN A 37 13.69 7.23 -9.29
C ASN A 37 14.52 7.74 -8.10
N TRP A 38 14.68 9.06 -7.94
CA TRP A 38 15.41 9.60 -6.78
C TRP A 38 14.72 9.29 -5.43
N GLN A 39 13.38 9.18 -5.41
CA GLN A 39 12.63 8.78 -4.23
C GLN A 39 12.74 7.27 -3.98
N VAL A 40 12.79 6.47 -5.06
CA VAL A 40 13.11 5.03 -4.97
C VAL A 40 14.48 4.85 -4.31
N GLU A 41 15.49 5.54 -4.80
CA GLU A 41 16.84 5.50 -4.24
C GLU A 41 16.86 5.97 -2.78
N GLU A 42 16.18 7.05 -2.43
CA GLU A 42 16.10 7.53 -1.05
C GLU A 42 15.57 6.45 -0.09
N VAL A 43 14.47 5.78 -0.45
CA VAL A 43 13.87 4.73 0.39
C VAL A 43 14.77 3.50 0.45
N MET A 44 15.30 3.04 -0.70
CA MET A 44 16.14 1.84 -0.75
C MET A 44 17.46 2.04 0.00
N LEU A 45 18.08 3.23 -0.09
CA LEU A 45 19.27 3.57 0.69
C LEU A 45 18.98 3.61 2.19
N GLY A 46 17.83 4.15 2.59
CA GLY A 46 17.43 4.24 4.00
C GLY A 46 17.12 2.88 4.63
N GLU A 47 16.55 1.95 3.86
CA GLU A 47 16.08 0.66 4.37
C GLU A 47 17.09 -0.49 4.18
N LEU A 48 17.78 -0.53 3.04
CA LEU A 48 18.70 -1.61 2.66
C LEU A 48 20.18 -1.16 2.60
N GLY A 49 20.46 0.13 2.83
CA GLY A 49 21.81 0.68 2.90
C GLY A 49 22.41 1.08 1.55
N THR A 50 23.65 1.60 1.59
CA THR A 50 24.33 2.19 0.41
C THR A 50 24.65 1.21 -0.70
N SER A 51 24.68 -0.09 -0.39
CA SER A 51 25.00 -1.16 -1.33
C SER A 51 23.79 -2.01 -1.69
N TRP A 52 22.57 -1.50 -1.49
CA TRP A 52 21.34 -2.26 -1.72
C TRP A 52 21.27 -2.88 -3.13
N ARG A 53 21.81 -2.20 -4.15
CA ARG A 53 21.84 -2.70 -5.53
C ARG A 53 22.65 -3.99 -5.69
N ASN A 54 23.61 -4.27 -4.80
CA ASN A 54 24.41 -5.49 -4.85
C ASN A 54 23.61 -6.76 -4.52
N ASN A 55 22.39 -6.62 -3.99
CA ASN A 55 21.49 -7.75 -3.78
C ASN A 55 20.82 -8.23 -5.08
N PHE A 56 20.92 -7.45 -6.16
CA PHE A 56 20.19 -7.67 -7.40
C PHE A 56 21.16 -7.84 -8.59
N ALA A 57 20.93 -8.86 -9.40
CA ALA A 57 21.54 -9.00 -10.72
C ALA A 57 20.91 -7.98 -11.71
N GLU A 58 19.60 -7.76 -11.59
CA GLU A 58 18.86 -6.78 -12.36
C GLU A 58 17.79 -6.10 -11.49
N PHE A 59 17.60 -4.80 -11.65
CA PHE A 59 16.52 -4.05 -11.00
C PHE A 59 15.86 -3.13 -12.03
N GLU A 60 14.56 -3.31 -12.26
CA GLU A 60 13.80 -2.47 -13.17
C GLU A 60 13.42 -1.15 -12.48
N ASP A 61 14.10 -0.06 -12.82
CA ASP A 61 13.83 1.27 -12.27
C ASP A 61 12.40 1.76 -12.56
N ARG A 62 11.77 1.25 -13.62
CA ARG A 62 10.37 1.56 -13.92
C ARG A 62 9.46 0.59 -13.17
N PRO A 63 8.59 1.07 -12.27
CA PRO A 63 7.61 0.21 -11.61
C PRO A 63 6.59 -0.32 -12.63
N PHE A 64 6.13 -1.55 -12.43
CA PHE A 64 5.11 -2.18 -13.28
C PHE A 64 3.70 -2.07 -12.69
N ALA A 65 3.59 -1.79 -11.38
CA ALA A 65 2.31 -1.67 -10.69
C ALA A 65 2.34 -0.60 -9.60
N ALA A 66 1.21 0.05 -9.39
CA ALA A 66 0.95 0.89 -8.23
C ALA A 66 0.32 0.06 -7.11
N ALA A 67 0.69 0.35 -5.87
CA ALA A 67 0.06 -0.18 -4.65
C ALA A 67 -0.62 0.97 -3.88
N SER A 68 -1.38 0.64 -2.81
CA SER A 68 -2.16 1.63 -2.04
C SER A 68 -1.33 2.85 -1.60
N ILE A 69 -0.12 2.60 -1.09
CA ILE A 69 0.78 3.61 -0.51
C ILE A 69 2.22 3.51 -1.04
N GLY A 70 2.39 2.91 -2.21
CA GLY A 70 3.70 2.64 -2.79
C GLY A 70 3.60 2.14 -4.21
N GLN A 71 4.69 1.60 -4.73
CA GLN A 71 4.77 1.04 -6.07
C GLN A 71 5.60 -0.25 -6.08
N VAL A 72 5.44 -1.06 -7.13
CA VAL A 72 6.09 -2.37 -7.24
C VAL A 72 7.04 -2.39 -8.42
N HIS A 73 8.28 -2.81 -8.16
CA HIS A 73 9.34 -2.99 -9.14
C HIS A 73 9.60 -4.48 -9.34
N ARG A 74 10.02 -4.84 -10.55
CA ARG A 74 10.54 -6.17 -10.86
C ARG A 74 12.05 -6.16 -10.68
N ALA A 75 12.60 -7.24 -10.16
CA ALA A 75 14.04 -7.43 -10.03
C ALA A 75 14.41 -8.91 -10.12
N ILE A 76 15.70 -9.17 -10.36
CA ILE A 76 16.31 -10.48 -10.33
C ILE A 76 17.40 -10.46 -9.27
N LEU A 77 17.34 -11.39 -8.32
CA LEU A 77 18.36 -11.55 -7.27
C LEU A 77 19.67 -12.11 -7.85
N THR A 78 20.75 -12.02 -7.09
CA THR A 78 22.05 -12.59 -7.49
C THR A 78 22.07 -14.12 -7.56
N ASP A 79 21.02 -14.79 -7.06
CA ASP A 79 20.78 -16.23 -7.17
C ASP A 79 19.71 -16.59 -8.23
N ASP A 80 19.48 -15.68 -9.19
CA ASP A 80 18.58 -15.81 -10.34
C ASP A 80 17.07 -15.89 -10.00
N ARG A 81 16.67 -15.71 -8.73
CA ARG A 81 15.25 -15.62 -8.38
C ARG A 81 14.64 -14.29 -8.86
N GLU A 82 13.55 -14.37 -9.61
CA GLU A 82 12.72 -13.21 -9.93
C GLU A 82 11.89 -12.81 -8.70
N VAL A 83 11.90 -11.51 -8.38
CA VAL A 83 11.18 -10.96 -7.22
C VAL A 83 10.39 -9.70 -7.59
N ALA A 84 9.32 -9.49 -6.85
CA ALA A 84 8.56 -8.25 -6.82
C ALA A 84 8.91 -7.45 -5.56
N ILE A 85 9.34 -6.20 -5.74
CA ILE A 85 9.76 -5.31 -4.66
C ILE A 85 8.76 -4.18 -4.54
N LYS A 86 7.95 -4.22 -3.49
CA LYS A 86 7.01 -3.16 -3.13
C LYS A 86 7.71 -2.13 -2.26
N ILE A 87 7.74 -0.88 -2.72
CA ILE A 87 8.43 0.23 -2.08
C ILE A 87 7.40 1.28 -1.68
N GLN A 88 7.39 1.66 -0.40
CA GLN A 88 6.49 2.69 0.13
C GLN A 88 6.87 4.09 -0.39
N TYR A 89 5.88 4.94 -0.64
CA TYR A 89 6.16 6.34 -0.97
C TYR A 89 6.75 7.08 0.23
N PRO A 90 7.78 7.94 0.05
CA PRO A 90 8.40 8.68 1.13
C PRO A 90 7.39 9.49 1.95
N GLY A 91 7.50 9.40 3.28
CA GLY A 91 6.73 10.24 4.19
C GLY A 91 5.26 9.85 4.38
N VAL A 92 4.74 8.81 3.73
CA VAL A 92 3.33 8.39 3.90
C VAL A 92 3.03 8.06 5.36
N ALA A 93 3.91 7.34 6.06
CA ALA A 93 3.72 7.03 7.48
C ALA A 93 3.57 8.28 8.37
N LYS A 94 4.29 9.36 8.07
CA LYS A 94 4.25 10.62 8.84
C LYS A 94 2.98 11.44 8.56
N GLY A 95 2.39 11.27 7.37
CA GLY A 95 1.23 12.04 6.92
C GLY A 95 -0.14 11.48 7.33
N ILE A 96 -0.23 10.21 7.73
CA ILE A 96 -1.50 9.49 7.94
C ILE A 96 -2.48 10.27 8.83
N GLU A 97 -2.02 10.74 9.99
CA GLU A 97 -2.91 11.39 10.94
C GLU A 97 -3.46 12.72 10.41
N SER A 98 -2.58 13.53 9.83
CA SER A 98 -2.95 14.81 9.21
C SER A 98 -3.90 14.60 8.04
N ASP A 99 -3.58 13.67 7.14
CA ASP A 99 -4.39 13.35 5.97
C ASP A 99 -5.79 12.89 6.33
N ILE A 100 -5.88 12.00 7.33
CA ILE A 100 -7.19 11.53 7.80
C ILE A 100 -7.96 12.69 8.42
N ASN A 101 -7.36 13.46 9.33
CA ASN A 101 -8.03 14.59 9.98
C ASN A 101 -8.54 15.61 8.95
N ASN A 102 -7.76 15.92 7.91
CA ASN A 102 -8.14 16.81 6.81
C ASN A 102 -9.30 16.25 5.99
N LEU A 103 -9.27 14.96 5.64
CA LEU A 103 -10.37 14.29 4.94
C LEU A 103 -11.65 14.30 5.78
N GLY A 104 -11.54 14.02 7.08
CA GLY A 104 -12.66 14.15 8.02
C GLY A 104 -13.26 15.55 8.03
N GLY A 105 -12.44 16.59 7.98
CA GLY A 105 -12.89 17.99 7.90
C GLY A 105 -13.68 18.31 6.62
N ILE A 106 -13.16 17.91 5.46
CA ILE A 106 -13.82 18.11 4.16
C ILE A 106 -15.16 17.38 4.12
N MET A 107 -15.20 16.13 4.58
CA MET A 107 -16.42 15.33 4.56
C MET A 107 -17.52 15.87 5.49
N LYS A 108 -17.15 16.43 6.67
CA LYS A 108 -18.09 17.14 7.56
C LYS A 108 -18.69 18.36 6.86
N MET A 109 -17.85 19.16 6.20
CA MET A 109 -18.26 20.40 5.55
C MET A 109 -19.26 20.17 4.41
N TRP A 110 -19.12 19.06 3.68
CA TRP A 110 -19.95 18.76 2.50
C TRP A 110 -21.18 17.89 2.81
N ASN A 111 -21.39 17.52 4.08
CA ASN A 111 -22.53 16.72 4.56
C ASN A 111 -22.79 15.44 3.74
N ILE A 112 -21.72 14.79 3.27
CA ILE A 112 -21.76 13.66 2.31
C ILE A 112 -22.26 12.37 2.98
N PHE A 113 -22.33 12.31 4.31
CA PHE A 113 -22.67 11.09 5.03
C PHE A 113 -24.19 10.89 5.23
N PRO A 114 -24.71 9.67 5.01
CA PRO A 114 -26.06 9.29 5.40
C PRO A 114 -26.28 9.49 6.90
N LYS A 115 -27.48 9.93 7.29
CA LYS A 115 -27.88 10.03 8.70
C LYS A 115 -27.72 8.65 9.36
N GLY A 116 -26.80 8.54 10.33
CA GLY A 116 -26.52 7.30 11.07
C GLY A 116 -25.08 6.79 10.96
N MET A 117 -24.26 7.32 10.05
CA MET A 117 -22.84 6.96 9.98
C MET A 117 -22.01 7.81 10.96
N PHE A 118 -21.42 7.18 11.98
CA PHE A 118 -20.56 7.86 12.94
C PHE A 118 -19.18 8.09 12.32
N LEU A 119 -18.98 9.29 11.76
CA LEU A 119 -17.73 9.69 11.12
C LEU A 119 -16.50 9.45 12.01
N GLU A 120 -16.62 9.67 13.32
CA GLU A 120 -15.53 9.44 14.28
C GLU A 120 -15.08 7.97 14.33
N ASN A 121 -16.03 7.04 14.27
CA ASN A 121 -15.73 5.60 14.24
C ASN A 121 -15.06 5.21 12.91
N LEU A 122 -15.55 5.74 11.78
CA LEU A 122 -14.95 5.50 10.47
C LEU A 122 -13.51 6.04 10.43
N MET A 123 -13.28 7.21 10.99
CA MET A 123 -11.97 7.84 11.09
C MET A 123 -11.01 7.03 11.96
N ALA A 124 -11.48 6.50 13.09
CA ALA A 124 -10.68 5.64 13.96
C ALA A 124 -10.28 4.33 13.26
N VAL A 125 -11.21 3.70 12.54
CA VAL A 125 -10.92 2.52 11.72
C VAL A 125 -9.93 2.86 10.62
N ALA A 126 -10.14 3.95 9.88
CA ALA A 126 -9.23 4.38 8.81
C ALA A 126 -7.81 4.65 9.32
N LYS A 127 -7.65 5.28 10.50
CA LYS A 127 -6.34 5.50 11.13
C LYS A 127 -5.64 4.18 11.40
N ARG A 128 -6.35 3.22 11.99
CA ARG A 128 -5.80 1.89 12.28
C ARG A 128 -5.42 1.14 11.01
N GLU A 129 -6.29 1.11 10.01
CA GLU A 129 -6.03 0.39 8.76
C GLU A 129 -4.85 1.01 7.99
N LEU A 130 -4.76 2.35 7.92
CA LEU A 130 -3.60 3.00 7.29
C LEU A 130 -2.31 2.78 8.09
N ALA A 131 -2.38 2.75 9.42
CA ALA A 131 -1.23 2.42 10.25
C ALA A 131 -0.71 1.00 9.99
N TRP A 132 -1.60 0.04 9.70
CA TRP A 132 -1.21 -1.29 9.27
C TRP A 132 -0.69 -1.33 7.83
N GLU A 133 -1.20 -0.48 6.93
CA GLU A 133 -0.68 -0.42 5.56
C GLU A 133 0.78 0.04 5.50
N VAL A 134 1.21 0.93 6.41
CA VAL A 134 2.60 1.43 6.42
C VAL A 134 3.61 0.51 7.10
N ASP A 135 3.15 -0.59 7.68
CA ASP A 135 4.02 -1.59 8.34
C ASP A 135 4.18 -2.82 7.44
N TYR A 136 5.19 -2.79 6.58
CA TYR A 136 5.47 -3.90 5.67
C TYR A 136 6.07 -5.13 6.37
N ILE A 137 6.58 -5.00 7.60
CA ILE A 137 6.98 -6.17 8.40
C ILE A 137 5.73 -6.97 8.79
N ARG A 138 4.66 -6.27 9.19
CA ARG A 138 3.37 -6.91 9.45
C ARG A 138 2.81 -7.55 8.19
N GLU A 139 2.91 -6.89 7.03
CA GLU A 139 2.46 -7.46 5.74
C GLU A 139 3.23 -8.74 5.38
N ALA A 140 4.56 -8.75 5.58
CA ALA A 140 5.39 -9.94 5.42
C ALA A 140 4.94 -11.10 6.33
N GLN A 141 4.69 -10.83 7.61
CA GLN A 141 4.19 -11.84 8.55
C GLN A 141 2.83 -12.39 8.14
N CYS A 142 1.91 -11.51 7.70
CA CYS A 142 0.62 -11.93 7.18
C CYS A 142 0.76 -12.81 5.94
N THR A 143 1.66 -12.46 5.02
CA THR A 143 1.91 -13.22 3.78
C THR A 143 2.42 -14.63 4.08
N LYS A 144 3.38 -14.77 5.01
CA LYS A 144 3.88 -16.08 5.46
C LYS A 144 2.76 -16.94 6.06
N LYS A 145 1.95 -16.35 6.94
CA LYS A 145 0.80 -17.06 7.53
C LYS A 145 -0.22 -17.46 6.48
N PHE A 146 -0.48 -16.60 5.49
CA PHE A 146 -1.36 -16.94 4.37
C PHE A 146 -0.78 -18.08 3.52
N LYS A 147 0.53 -18.11 3.27
CA LYS A 147 1.20 -19.23 2.59
C LYS A 147 0.99 -20.56 3.31
N GLU A 148 1.09 -20.58 4.64
CA GLU A 148 0.80 -21.77 5.45
C GLU A 148 -0.66 -22.22 5.34
N VAL A 149 -1.61 -21.29 5.43
CA VAL A 149 -3.05 -21.59 5.30
C VAL A 149 -3.39 -22.10 3.91
N LEU A 150 -2.73 -21.58 2.88
CA LEU A 150 -2.98 -21.93 1.48
C LEU A 150 -2.26 -23.20 1.03
N ALA A 151 -1.36 -23.78 1.83
CA ALA A 151 -0.57 -24.95 1.46
C ALA A 151 -1.42 -26.17 1.03
N GLY A 152 -2.66 -26.27 1.52
CA GLY A 152 -3.60 -27.33 1.14
C GLY A 152 -4.44 -27.07 -0.11
N TYR A 153 -4.38 -25.87 -0.68
CA TYR A 153 -5.24 -25.44 -1.79
C TYR A 153 -4.43 -25.30 -3.07
N LYS A 154 -4.78 -26.08 -4.10
CA LYS A 154 -4.01 -26.12 -5.36
C LYS A 154 -4.29 -24.94 -6.30
N ASP A 155 -5.43 -24.26 -6.11
CA ASP A 155 -5.87 -23.16 -6.98
C ASP A 155 -5.34 -21.80 -6.52
N TYR A 156 -4.69 -21.73 -5.36
CA TYR A 156 -4.18 -20.49 -4.77
C TYR A 156 -2.68 -20.58 -4.51
N TYR A 157 -2.02 -19.44 -4.61
CA TYR A 157 -0.60 -19.30 -4.36
C TYR A 157 -0.35 -18.02 -3.56
N ALA A 158 0.47 -18.13 -2.52
CA ALA A 158 1.08 -16.99 -1.85
C ALA A 158 2.59 -17.08 -2.04
N PRO A 159 3.24 -15.98 -2.47
CA PRO A 159 4.65 -15.98 -2.75
C PRO A 159 5.49 -16.16 -1.48
N GLU A 160 6.74 -16.54 -1.68
CA GLU A 160 7.72 -16.48 -0.59
C GLU A 160 7.99 -15.04 -0.19
N VAL A 161 8.40 -14.82 1.04
CA VAL A 161 8.87 -13.49 1.48
C VAL A 161 10.37 -13.56 1.60
N ILE A 162 11.08 -12.61 0.98
CA ILE A 162 12.53 -12.49 1.10
C ILE A 162 12.81 -11.58 2.31
N ASP A 163 13.07 -12.20 3.45
CA ASP A 163 13.21 -11.49 4.74
C ASP A 163 14.38 -10.52 4.74
N GLU A 164 15.49 -10.89 4.10
CA GLU A 164 16.69 -10.06 4.03
C GLU A 164 16.46 -8.76 3.24
N LEU A 165 15.41 -8.73 2.42
CA LEU A 165 15.01 -7.60 1.58
C LEU A 165 13.62 -7.06 1.95
N SER A 166 13.14 -7.41 3.15
CA SER A 166 11.84 -6.94 3.67
C SER A 166 12.04 -6.18 4.97
N THR A 167 11.64 -4.92 4.98
CA THR A 167 11.84 -3.96 6.05
C THR A 167 10.52 -3.22 6.36
N LYS A 168 10.58 -2.07 7.03
CA LYS A 168 9.37 -1.30 7.34
C LYS A 168 8.75 -0.64 6.11
N GLN A 169 9.58 -0.27 5.12
CA GLN A 169 9.14 0.47 3.92
C GLN A 169 9.41 -0.27 2.60
N VAL A 170 10.09 -1.42 2.64
CA VAL A 170 10.34 -2.29 1.48
C VAL A 170 9.79 -3.69 1.78
N PHE A 171 9.08 -4.29 0.84
CA PHE A 171 8.55 -5.65 0.95
C PHE A 171 8.85 -6.43 -0.32
N THR A 172 9.53 -7.56 -0.18
CA THR A 172 10.05 -8.35 -1.31
C THR A 172 9.49 -9.77 -1.29
N THR A 173 8.96 -10.22 -2.43
CA THR A 173 8.37 -11.55 -2.61
C THR A 173 8.73 -12.20 -3.93
#